data_AF-E3MF14-F1
#
_entry.id   AF-E3MF14-F1
#
_cell.length_a   1.000
_cell.length_b   1.000
_cell.length_c   1.000
_cell.angle_alpha   90.00
_cell.angle_beta   90.00
_cell.angle_gamma   90.00
#
_symmetry.space_group_name_H-M   'P 1'
#
loop_
_entity.id
_entity.type
_entity.pdbx_description
1 polymer ?
#
loop_
_entity_poly.entity_id
_entity_poly.type
_entity_poly.pdbx_seq_one_letter_code
_entity_poly.pdbx_strand_id
1 'polypeptide(L)'
;MCTGLEVIFDVSGKQQILFVTFSSNFFPTSNSKLIHQSHFLLQKKKKMMSLEIPLKIASVAFALSLLSNSLLIYITVRCVKKVTGSYRRMIIQFSILAVIFPGLQIVVKPFSHNFKECMMFFSLNTSGGPGLQFSISVWVGLSTSIISLIAVQFVYRYLSFLDVEKARKFENLNTPLFWILYPFVPGSLYTASLYFLCQPDSYSDDYMINTIQENYSLNITNQSRFTILPFGVDGNLRWLNCSFIISATLLIFVHYVIIIFCGVKIYRYIKKELGKFSAKNMQLQQQFFCALVIQSLGPTVLLVFKVSIFLLFPLLAHFWNIDLSYQTGWFCSVAGLFPIVDSVAFMIIVSEYRLWIIKKFSSVFVTNHSSVSHSNGGVEIVGHVPVVL
;
A
#
# COMPACT_ATOMS: atom_id res chain seq x y z
N MET A 1 -43.17 -30.05 -24.83
CA MET A 1 -43.03 -31.51 -24.91
C MET A 1 -41.62 -31.83 -25.30
N CYS A 2 -40.78 -32.31 -24.37
CA CYS A 2 -39.51 -32.94 -24.71
C CYS A 2 -39.70 -34.45 -24.50
N THR A 3 -39.62 -35.23 -25.57
CA THR A 3 -39.60 -36.70 -25.51
C THR A 3 -38.15 -37.16 -25.51
N GLY A 4 -37.68 -37.69 -24.38
CA GLY A 4 -36.41 -38.41 -24.28
C GLY A 4 -36.65 -39.90 -24.47
N LEU A 5 -35.84 -40.55 -25.31
CA LEU A 5 -35.88 -42.00 -25.54
C LEU A 5 -34.88 -42.66 -24.58
N GLU A 6 -35.35 -43.49 -23.64
CA GLU A 6 -34.48 -44.30 -22.79
C GLU A 6 -34.58 -45.77 -23.23
N VAL A 7 -33.44 -46.35 -23.63
CA VAL A 7 -33.34 -47.77 -23.99
C VAL A 7 -32.62 -48.49 -22.85
N ILE A 8 -33.33 -49.38 -22.15
CA ILE A 8 -32.75 -50.22 -21.09
C ILE A 8 -32.50 -51.61 -21.69
N PHE A 9 -31.28 -52.12 -21.50
CA PHE A 9 -30.91 -53.49 -21.89
C PHE A 9 -31.02 -54.43 -20.69
N ASP A 10 -31.78 -55.52 -20.85
CA ASP A 10 -31.83 -56.63 -19.89
C ASP A 10 -30.88 -57.78 -20.32
N VAL A 11 -30.31 -58.49 -19.35
CA VAL A 11 -29.17 -59.41 -19.45
C VAL A 11 -29.50 -60.72 -20.19
N SER A 12 -30.68 -60.87 -20.80
CA SER A 12 -31.00 -62.00 -21.70
C SER A 12 -31.26 -61.64 -23.17
N GLY A 13 -30.94 -60.42 -23.60
CA GLY A 13 -30.80 -60.11 -25.03
C GLY A 13 -32.11 -59.97 -25.83
N LYS A 14 -33.20 -59.49 -25.21
CA LYS A 14 -34.39 -58.99 -25.94
C LYS A 14 -34.60 -57.50 -25.66
N GLN A 15 -34.65 -56.69 -26.72
CA GLN A 15 -34.96 -55.26 -26.64
C GLN A 15 -36.47 -55.03 -26.41
N GLN A 16 -36.83 -54.25 -25.39
CA GLN A 16 -38.15 -53.62 -25.27
C GLN A 16 -37.97 -52.10 -25.19
N ILE A 17 -38.68 -51.37 -26.06
CA ILE A 17 -38.69 -49.91 -26.11
C ILE A 17 -39.93 -49.43 -25.35
N LEU A 18 -39.74 -48.72 -24.22
CA LEU A 18 -40.82 -48.13 -23.44
C LEU A 18 -40.87 -46.62 -23.72
N PHE A 19 -41.97 -46.13 -24.29
CA PHE A 19 -42.19 -44.68 -24.45
C PHE A 19 -42.79 -44.11 -23.16
N VAL A 20 -41.99 -43.36 -22.39
CA VAL A 20 -42.48 -42.61 -21.23
C VAL A 20 -42.69 -41.15 -21.62
N THR A 21 -43.95 -40.75 -21.80
CA THR A 21 -44.34 -39.36 -21.97
C THR A 21 -44.43 -38.66 -20.62
N PHE A 22 -43.49 -37.76 -20.31
CA PHE A 22 -43.63 -36.85 -19.18
C PHE A 22 -44.62 -35.72 -19.51
N SER A 23 -45.79 -35.75 -18.87
CA SER A 23 -46.74 -34.64 -18.85
C SER A 23 -46.13 -33.46 -18.09
N SER A 24 -46.10 -32.28 -18.73
CA SER A 24 -45.52 -31.04 -18.20
C SER A 24 -46.47 -30.35 -17.21
N ASN A 25 -46.87 -31.03 -16.14
CA ASN A 25 -47.65 -30.45 -15.06
C ASN A 25 -47.31 -31.19 -13.77
N PHE A 26 -46.26 -30.77 -13.07
CA PHE A 26 -46.08 -30.85 -11.60
C PHE A 26 -44.61 -30.53 -11.24
N PHE A 27 -44.26 -29.24 -11.13
CA PHE A 27 -43.14 -28.80 -10.30
C PHE A 27 -43.55 -27.48 -9.62
N PRO A 28 -43.49 -27.39 -8.28
CA PRO A 28 -43.95 -26.21 -7.58
C PRO A 28 -42.95 -25.07 -7.78
N THR A 29 -43.46 -23.90 -8.15
CA THR A 29 -42.73 -22.62 -8.28
C THR A 29 -41.89 -22.23 -7.05
N SER A 30 -42.14 -22.84 -5.88
CA SER A 30 -41.39 -22.65 -4.63
C SER A 30 -39.91 -23.08 -4.71
N ASN A 31 -39.60 -24.20 -5.35
CA ASN A 31 -38.21 -24.70 -5.43
C ASN A 31 -37.31 -23.80 -6.29
N SER A 32 -37.86 -23.20 -7.35
CA SER A 32 -37.13 -22.25 -8.19
C SER A 32 -36.76 -20.96 -7.43
N LYS A 33 -37.67 -20.44 -6.59
CA LYS A 33 -37.42 -19.27 -5.75
C LYS A 33 -36.39 -19.55 -4.65
N LEU A 34 -36.46 -20.72 -4.01
CA LEU A 34 -35.48 -21.15 -3.00
C LEU A 34 -34.07 -21.35 -3.59
N ILE A 35 -33.96 -21.93 -4.79
CA ILE A 35 -32.67 -22.09 -5.49
C ILE A 35 -32.12 -20.72 -5.93
N HIS A 36 -32.96 -19.83 -6.44
CA HIS A 36 -32.54 -18.48 -6.82
C HIS A 36 -32.10 -17.65 -5.60
N GLN A 37 -32.78 -17.80 -4.47
CA GLN A 37 -32.43 -17.13 -3.22
C GLN A 37 -31.14 -17.70 -2.61
N SER A 38 -30.91 -19.01 -2.66
CA SER A 38 -29.67 -19.63 -2.18
C SER A 38 -28.47 -19.25 -3.07
N HIS A 39 -28.64 -19.23 -4.39
CA HIS A 39 -27.61 -18.74 -5.32
C HIS A 39 -27.28 -17.26 -5.09
N PHE A 40 -28.29 -16.41 -4.87
CA PHE A 40 -28.11 -15.01 -4.54
C PHE A 40 -27.34 -14.83 -3.23
N LEU A 41 -27.69 -15.58 -2.18
CA LEU A 41 -26.99 -15.56 -0.89
C LEU A 41 -25.55 -16.06 -1.01
N LEU A 42 -25.29 -17.09 -1.81
CA LEU A 42 -23.95 -17.60 -2.10
C LEU A 42 -23.10 -16.57 -2.85
N GLN A 43 -23.65 -15.90 -3.87
CA GLN A 43 -22.95 -14.83 -4.58
C GLN A 43 -22.67 -13.64 -3.65
N LYS A 44 -23.64 -13.23 -2.83
CA LYS A 44 -23.46 -12.16 -1.85
C LYS A 44 -22.37 -12.53 -0.83
N LYS A 45 -22.36 -13.77 -0.34
CA LYS A 45 -21.32 -14.29 0.56
C LYS A 45 -19.93 -14.27 -0.10
N LYS A 46 -19.83 -14.65 -1.38
CA LYS A 46 -18.57 -14.61 -2.14
C LYS A 46 -18.05 -13.17 -2.32
N LYS A 47 -18.94 -12.22 -2.61
CA LYS A 47 -18.60 -10.78 -2.71
C LYS A 47 -18.12 -10.21 -1.38
N MET A 48 -18.83 -10.50 -0.28
CA MET A 48 -18.39 -10.07 1.05
C MET A 48 -17.03 -10.69 1.44
N MET A 49 -16.81 -11.97 1.16
CA MET A 49 -15.53 -12.63 1.41
C MET A 49 -14.37 -12.01 0.62
N SER A 50 -14.63 -11.54 -0.61
CA SER A 50 -13.62 -10.83 -1.41
C SER A 50 -13.19 -9.48 -0.81
N LEU A 51 -14.04 -8.86 0.02
CA LEU A 51 -13.73 -7.62 0.75
C LEU A 51 -13.03 -7.89 2.10
N GLU A 52 -13.30 -9.04 2.73
CA GLU A 52 -12.67 -9.41 4.00
C GLU A 52 -11.16 -9.66 3.89
N ILE A 53 -10.70 -10.25 2.79
CA ILE A 53 -9.27 -10.53 2.57
C ILE A 53 -8.44 -9.23 2.57
N PRO A 54 -8.78 -8.21 1.76
CA PRO A 54 -8.14 -6.89 1.82
C PRO A 54 -8.11 -6.27 3.22
N LEU A 55 -9.16 -6.43 4.02
CA LEU A 55 -9.21 -5.91 5.39
C LEU A 55 -8.27 -6.68 6.32
N LYS A 56 -8.22 -8.01 6.23
CA LYS A 56 -7.28 -8.84 6.99
C LYS A 56 -5.83 -8.52 6.65
N ILE A 57 -5.52 -8.30 5.37
CA ILE A 57 -4.20 -7.85 4.92
C ILE A 57 -3.84 -6.53 5.60
N ALA A 58 -4.74 -5.54 5.61
CA ALA A 58 -4.50 -4.26 6.26
C ALA A 58 -4.26 -4.40 7.78
N SER A 59 -5.00 -5.28 8.47
CA SER A 59 -4.79 -5.55 9.90
C SER A 59 -3.43 -6.17 10.20
N VAL A 60 -3.03 -7.19 9.43
CA VAL A 60 -1.69 -7.80 9.54
C VAL A 60 -0.62 -6.77 9.22
N ALA A 61 -0.83 -5.96 8.19
CA ALA A 61 0.09 -4.93 7.78
C ALA A 61 0.33 -3.89 8.88
N PHE A 62 -0.73 -3.43 9.55
CA PHE A 62 -0.61 -2.54 10.70
C PHE A 62 0.13 -3.17 11.87
N ALA A 63 -0.20 -4.41 12.24
CA ALA A 63 0.44 -5.10 13.36
C ALA A 63 1.96 -5.25 13.14
N LEU A 64 2.34 -5.69 11.95
CA LEU A 64 3.75 -5.82 11.56
C LEU A 64 4.44 -4.46 11.42
N SER A 65 3.75 -3.44 10.90
CA SER A 65 4.30 -2.09 10.81
C SER A 65 4.55 -1.50 12.18
N LEU A 66 3.58 -1.64 13.09
CA LEU A 66 3.70 -1.20 14.48
C LEU A 66 4.91 -1.87 15.16
N LEU A 67 5.05 -3.18 15.02
CA LEU A 67 6.17 -3.93 15.60
C LEU A 67 7.53 -3.49 15.02
N SER A 68 7.66 -3.53 13.69
CA SER A 68 8.92 -3.25 12.99
C SER A 68 9.38 -1.80 13.15
N ASN A 69 8.48 -0.83 13.02
CA ASN A 69 8.82 0.58 13.18
C ASN A 69 9.04 0.97 14.63
N SER A 70 8.33 0.37 15.59
CA SER A 70 8.63 0.59 17.02
C SER A 70 10.02 0.06 17.39
N LEU A 71 10.40 -1.11 16.85
CA LEU A 71 11.76 -1.64 17.02
C LEU A 71 12.81 -0.73 16.38
N LEU A 72 12.56 -0.24 15.16
CA LEU A 72 13.46 0.69 14.48
C LEU A 72 13.65 1.99 15.27
N ILE A 73 12.57 2.56 15.81
CA ILE A 73 12.63 3.73 16.69
C ILE A 73 13.43 3.41 17.95
N TYR A 74 13.15 2.29 18.62
CA TYR A 74 13.85 1.88 19.82
C TYR A 74 15.37 1.79 19.59
N ILE A 75 15.79 1.07 18.54
CA ILE A 75 17.20 0.92 18.18
C ILE A 75 17.83 2.28 17.85
N THR A 76 17.14 3.10 17.05
CA THR A 76 17.61 4.45 16.67
C THR A 76 17.78 5.37 17.88
N VAL A 77 16.88 5.29 18.86
CA VAL A 77 16.90 6.17 20.02
C VAL A 77 17.93 5.72 21.05
N ARG A 78 17.98 4.42 21.36
CA ARG A 78 18.70 3.89 22.53
C ARG A 78 20.01 3.19 22.19
N CYS A 79 20.16 2.63 21.00
CA CYS A 79 21.24 1.67 20.71
C CYS A 79 22.26 2.21 19.70
N VAL A 80 21.81 3.00 18.73
CA VAL A 80 22.67 3.53 17.66
C VAL A 80 23.21 4.91 18.04
N LYS A 81 24.54 5.01 18.17
CA LYS A 81 25.24 6.26 18.54
C LYS A 81 25.82 7.04 17.34
N LYS A 82 26.03 6.37 16.19
CA LYS A 82 26.68 6.96 15.01
C LYS A 82 25.70 7.65 14.07
N VAL A 83 24.40 7.32 14.17
CA VAL A 83 23.31 8.09 13.54
C VAL A 83 22.97 9.28 14.44
N THR A 84 23.32 10.49 14.01
CA THR A 84 23.11 11.72 14.78
C THR A 84 22.40 12.80 13.94
N GLY A 85 22.07 13.93 14.58
CA GLY A 85 21.62 15.14 13.89
C GLY A 85 20.27 15.02 13.17
N SER A 86 20.16 15.71 12.04
CA SER A 86 18.92 15.79 11.24
C SER A 86 18.50 14.44 10.66
N TYR A 87 19.46 13.60 10.26
CA TYR A 87 19.16 12.29 9.71
C TYR A 87 18.44 11.38 10.70
N ARG A 88 18.91 11.36 11.96
CA ARG A 88 18.27 10.60 13.04
C ARG A 88 16.81 11.00 13.20
N ARG A 89 16.52 12.30 13.16
CA ARG A 89 15.14 12.83 13.27
C ARG A 89 14.29 12.39 12.08
N MET A 90 14.83 12.39 10.86
CA MET A 90 14.12 11.95 9.66
C MET A 90 13.76 10.46 9.71
N ILE A 91 14.66 9.59 10.21
CA ILE A 91 14.36 8.15 10.39
C ILE A 91 13.19 7.99 11.36
N ILE A 92 13.25 8.66 12.52
CA ILE A 92 12.19 8.57 13.54
C ILE A 92 10.87 9.08 12.98
N GLN A 93 10.87 10.23 12.29
CA GLN A 93 9.69 10.79 11.65
C GLN A 93 9.09 9.83 10.63
N PHE A 94 9.92 9.24 9.77
CA PHE A 94 9.49 8.27 8.78
C PHE A 94 8.84 7.06 9.45
N SER A 95 9.47 6.52 10.51
CA SER A 95 8.93 5.40 11.27
C SER A 95 7.60 5.72 11.97
N ILE A 96 7.39 6.96 12.43
CA ILE A 96 6.10 7.39 13.00
C ILE A 96 5.03 7.43 11.91
N LEU A 97 5.31 8.05 10.76
CA LEU A 97 4.37 8.07 9.62
C LEU A 97 4.06 6.66 9.10
N ALA A 98 5.06 5.79 9.10
CA ALA A 98 4.95 4.38 8.74
C ALA A 98 4.01 3.57 9.66
N VAL A 99 3.79 4.00 10.90
CA VAL A 99 2.77 3.44 11.82
C VAL A 99 1.41 4.11 11.63
N ILE A 100 1.39 5.44 11.53
CA ILE A 100 0.15 6.22 11.39
C ILE A 100 -0.59 5.84 10.10
N PHE A 101 0.12 5.68 8.99
CA PHE A 101 -0.48 5.39 7.68
C PHE A 101 -1.33 4.10 7.67
N PRO A 102 -0.81 2.91 8.02
CA PRO A 102 -1.62 1.69 8.11
C PRO A 102 -2.59 1.71 9.31
N GLY A 103 -2.30 2.47 10.37
CA GLY A 103 -3.24 2.65 11.48
C GLY A 103 -4.53 3.37 11.04
N LEU A 104 -4.38 4.48 10.31
CA LEU A 104 -5.51 5.20 9.73
C LEU A 104 -6.24 4.36 8.69
N GLN A 105 -5.52 3.52 7.96
CA GLN A 105 -6.11 2.58 7.00
C GLN A 105 -7.10 1.60 7.65
N ILE A 106 -6.84 1.12 8.87
CA ILE A 106 -7.77 0.25 9.61
C ILE A 106 -9.06 1.00 9.99
N VAL A 107 -8.92 2.25 10.41
CA VAL A 107 -10.06 3.08 10.83
C VAL A 107 -10.93 3.44 9.62
N VAL A 108 -10.29 3.86 8.53
CA VAL A 108 -10.96 4.35 7.33
C VAL A 108 -11.49 3.21 6.45
N LYS A 109 -10.80 2.06 6.42
CA LYS A 109 -11.07 0.95 5.50
C LYS A 109 -11.24 1.42 4.04
N PRO A 110 -10.25 2.16 3.50
CA PRO A 110 -10.36 2.72 2.16
C PRO A 110 -10.39 1.62 1.11
N PHE A 111 -11.26 1.79 0.13
CA PHE A 111 -11.38 0.92 -1.02
C PHE A 111 -11.58 1.76 -2.29
N SER A 112 -11.37 1.13 -3.43
CA SER A 112 -11.58 1.79 -4.72
C SER A 112 -12.15 0.86 -5.77
N HIS A 113 -12.80 1.46 -6.75
CA HIS A 113 -13.27 0.79 -7.94
C HIS A 113 -13.04 1.69 -9.15
N ASN A 114 -12.50 1.13 -10.23
CA ASN A 114 -12.37 1.80 -11.51
C ASN A 114 -13.41 1.20 -12.45
N PHE A 115 -14.26 2.05 -13.00
CA PHE A 115 -15.27 1.66 -13.98
C PHE A 115 -15.27 2.67 -15.12
N LYS A 116 -14.88 2.19 -16.31
CA LYS A 116 -14.75 3.01 -17.52
C LYS A 116 -13.94 4.30 -17.22
N GLU A 117 -14.58 5.45 -17.37
CA GLU A 117 -14.00 6.78 -17.18
C GLU A 117 -14.06 7.28 -15.74
N CYS A 118 -14.41 6.43 -14.77
CA CYS A 118 -14.56 6.80 -13.38
C CYS A 118 -13.61 6.02 -12.48
N MET A 119 -12.96 6.71 -11.55
CA MET A 119 -12.34 6.13 -10.37
C MET A 119 -13.08 6.60 -9.12
N MET A 120 -13.55 5.67 -8.30
CA MET A 120 -14.25 5.99 -7.06
C MET A 120 -13.45 5.48 -5.87
N PHE A 121 -13.19 6.37 -4.90
CA PHE A 121 -12.71 6.00 -3.57
C PHE A 121 -13.90 5.96 -2.62
N PHE A 122 -14.00 4.92 -1.80
CA PHE A 122 -15.04 4.83 -0.78
C PHE A 122 -14.56 4.06 0.43
N SER A 123 -15.20 4.30 1.55
CA SER A 123 -14.96 3.56 2.78
C SER A 123 -15.82 2.31 2.85
N LEU A 124 -15.25 1.20 3.35
CA LEU A 124 -16.01 0.01 3.75
C LEU A 124 -16.47 0.07 5.22
N ASN A 125 -16.10 1.12 5.94
CA ASN A 125 -16.57 1.35 7.30
C ASN A 125 -18.00 1.90 7.29
N THR A 126 -18.88 1.25 8.05
CA THR A 126 -20.33 1.48 8.12
C THR A 126 -20.72 2.75 8.89
N SER A 127 -19.78 3.38 9.61
CA SER A 127 -20.08 4.61 10.37
C SER A 127 -20.44 5.80 9.48
N GLY A 128 -19.96 5.80 8.21
CA GLY A 128 -20.27 6.83 7.22
C GLY A 128 -19.90 8.26 7.63
N GLY A 129 -20.44 9.23 6.89
CA GLY A 129 -20.44 10.65 7.24
C GLY A 129 -19.21 11.48 6.81
N PRO A 130 -19.26 12.81 7.04
CA PRO A 130 -18.23 13.75 6.59
C PRO A 130 -16.87 13.54 7.23
N GLY A 131 -16.82 13.16 8.52
CA GLY A 131 -15.55 12.92 9.23
C GLY A 131 -14.77 11.73 8.67
N LEU A 132 -15.48 10.66 8.30
CA LEU A 132 -14.88 9.50 7.65
C LEU A 132 -14.44 9.82 6.22
N GLN A 133 -15.22 10.61 5.48
CA GLN A 133 -14.85 11.10 4.15
C GLN A 133 -13.58 11.95 4.20
N PHE A 134 -13.49 12.88 5.16
CA PHE A 134 -12.28 13.65 5.42
C PHE A 134 -11.09 12.73 5.76
N SER A 135 -11.32 11.69 6.57
CA SER A 135 -10.27 10.72 6.93
C SER A 135 -9.75 9.92 5.73
N ILE A 136 -10.59 9.62 4.72
CA ILE A 136 -10.12 9.06 3.44
C ILE A 136 -9.13 10.03 2.79
N SER A 137 -9.47 11.32 2.71
CA SER A 137 -8.60 12.31 2.08
C SER A 137 -7.28 12.54 2.83
N VAL A 138 -7.30 12.44 4.17
CA VAL A 138 -6.09 12.48 5.00
C VAL A 138 -5.23 11.24 4.75
N TRP A 139 -5.83 10.05 4.67
CA TRP A 139 -5.08 8.82 4.39
C TRP A 139 -4.36 8.87 3.04
N VAL A 140 -5.03 9.34 1.99
CA VAL A 140 -4.37 9.54 0.69
C VAL A 140 -3.30 10.63 0.77
N GLY A 141 -3.55 11.75 1.46
CA GLY A 141 -2.56 12.80 1.65
C GLY A 141 -1.30 12.34 2.40
N LEU A 142 -1.43 11.48 3.41
CA LEU A 142 -0.30 10.90 4.14
C LEU A 142 0.63 10.11 3.21
N SER A 143 0.11 9.46 2.16
CA SER A 143 0.96 8.79 1.17
C SER A 143 1.88 9.78 0.44
N THR A 144 1.37 10.98 0.13
CA THR A 144 2.16 12.06 -0.48
C THR A 144 3.14 12.67 0.53
N SER A 145 2.78 12.76 1.81
CA SER A 145 3.73 13.13 2.86
C SER A 145 4.90 12.16 2.96
N ILE A 146 4.65 10.85 2.78
CA ILE A 146 5.72 9.84 2.82
C ILE A 146 6.66 9.99 1.62
N ILE A 147 6.11 10.19 0.41
CA ILE A 147 6.92 10.42 -0.80
C ILE A 147 7.77 11.68 -0.66
N SER A 148 7.20 12.76 -0.15
CA SER A 148 7.93 14.02 0.05
C SER A 148 8.99 13.91 1.14
N LEU A 149 8.76 13.15 2.21
CA LEU A 149 9.78 12.85 3.21
C LEU A 149 10.94 12.06 2.61
N ILE A 150 10.69 11.09 1.72
CA ILE A 150 11.74 10.37 0.99
C ILE A 150 12.55 11.34 0.14
N ALA A 151 11.90 12.25 -0.59
CA ALA A 151 12.59 13.27 -1.37
C ALA A 151 13.50 14.15 -0.49
N VAL A 152 13.03 14.58 0.69
CA VAL A 152 13.84 15.33 1.66
C VAL A 152 15.04 14.50 2.14
N GLN A 153 14.88 13.20 2.39
CA GLN A 153 15.99 12.33 2.76
C GLN A 153 17.04 12.25 1.64
N PHE A 154 16.62 12.19 0.37
CA PHE A 154 17.53 12.24 -0.78
C PHE A 154 18.27 13.59 -0.87
N VAL A 155 17.57 14.70 -0.64
CA VAL A 155 18.19 16.05 -0.61
C VAL A 155 19.21 16.15 0.52
N TYR A 156 18.86 15.72 1.73
CA TYR A 156 19.79 15.71 2.87
C TYR A 156 21.04 14.87 2.57
N ARG A 157 20.86 13.71 1.94
CA ARG A 157 21.98 12.86 1.52
C ARG A 157 22.84 13.51 0.45
N TYR A 158 22.22 14.12 -0.55
CA TYR A 158 22.93 14.83 -1.59
C TYR A 158 23.82 15.93 -1.00
N LEU A 159 23.29 16.73 -0.08
CA LEU A 159 24.05 17.78 0.61
C LEU A 159 25.18 17.19 1.47
N SER A 160 24.92 16.10 2.20
CA SER A 160 25.92 15.46 3.06
C SER A 160 27.14 14.92 2.28
N PHE A 161 26.95 14.51 1.03
CA PHE A 161 28.04 14.01 0.17
C PHE A 161 28.74 15.11 -0.62
N LEU A 162 28.01 16.09 -1.16
CA LEU A 162 28.55 17.06 -2.11
C LEU A 162 28.84 18.45 -1.52
N ASP A 163 28.24 18.80 -0.38
CA ASP A 163 28.35 20.15 0.20
C ASP A 163 28.21 20.12 1.73
N VAL A 164 29.33 19.80 2.40
CA VAL A 164 29.41 19.66 3.87
C VAL A 164 29.02 20.95 4.59
N GLU A 165 29.25 22.12 3.99
CA GLU A 165 28.90 23.40 4.59
C GLU A 165 27.38 23.65 4.56
N LYS A 166 26.71 23.33 3.45
CA LYS A 166 25.24 23.35 3.38
C LYS A 166 24.61 22.25 4.23
N ALA A 167 25.24 21.07 4.34
CA ALA A 167 24.80 20.03 5.26
C ALA A 167 24.87 20.51 6.72
N ARG A 168 25.92 21.26 7.10
CA ARG A 168 26.02 21.88 8.44
C ARG A 168 24.92 22.92 8.67
N LYS A 169 24.59 23.75 7.67
CA LYS A 169 23.42 24.66 7.75
C LYS A 169 22.11 23.90 7.94
N PHE A 170 22.00 22.70 7.37
CA PHE A 170 20.87 21.78 7.54
C PHE A 170 20.74 21.24 8.99
N GLU A 171 21.81 21.27 9.77
CA GLU A 171 21.85 20.82 11.17
C GLU A 171 21.66 21.94 12.19
N ASN A 172 21.83 23.21 11.80
CA ASN A 172 21.65 24.38 12.67
C ASN A 172 20.20 24.55 13.12
N LEU A 173 19.98 24.86 14.41
CA LEU A 173 18.74 24.73 15.20
C LEU A 173 17.39 25.06 14.48
N ASN A 174 17.33 26.06 13.61
CA ASN A 174 16.09 26.48 12.95
C ASN A 174 15.78 25.70 11.65
N THR A 175 16.80 25.19 10.96
CA THR A 175 16.66 24.49 9.68
C THR A 175 16.03 23.09 9.81
N PRO A 176 16.34 22.26 10.82
CA PRO A 176 15.74 20.94 10.99
C PRO A 176 14.23 20.95 11.17
N LEU A 177 13.66 21.97 11.83
CA LEU A 177 12.23 22.07 12.03
C LEU A 177 11.49 22.25 10.70
N PHE A 178 12.04 23.07 9.80
CA PHE A 178 11.50 23.25 8.45
C PHE A 178 11.41 21.92 7.69
N TRP A 179 12.47 21.10 7.73
CA TRP A 179 12.49 19.82 7.03
C TRP A 179 11.62 18.73 7.66
N ILE A 180 11.34 18.84 8.96
CA ILE A 180 10.36 17.99 9.62
C ILE A 180 8.94 18.38 9.21
N LEU A 181 8.66 19.67 9.04
CA LEU A 181 7.33 20.16 8.68
C LEU A 181 7.04 20.09 7.18
N TYR A 182 8.07 20.21 6.33
CA TYR A 182 7.93 20.22 4.87
C TYR A 182 7.05 19.08 4.32
N PRO A 183 7.23 17.80 4.72
CA PRO A 183 6.46 16.69 4.14
C PRO A 183 4.94 16.82 4.33
N PHE A 184 4.51 17.53 5.38
CA PHE A 184 3.09 17.74 5.62
C PHE A 184 2.47 18.75 4.65
N VAL A 185 3.25 19.66 4.06
CA VAL A 185 2.75 20.64 3.09
C VAL A 185 2.18 19.96 1.83
N PRO A 186 2.94 19.15 1.06
CA PRO A 186 2.39 18.48 -0.12
C PRO A 186 1.32 17.44 0.26
N GLY A 187 1.40 16.81 1.43
CA GLY A 187 0.34 15.95 1.94
C GLY A 187 -0.98 16.68 2.17
N SER A 188 -0.93 17.83 2.83
CA SER A 188 -2.09 18.70 3.05
C SER A 188 -2.64 19.26 1.76
N LEU A 189 -1.79 19.65 0.80
CA LEU A 189 -2.22 20.06 -0.54
C LEU A 189 -2.96 18.94 -1.26
N TYR A 190 -2.43 17.71 -1.19
CA TYR A 190 -3.09 16.55 -1.79
C TYR A 190 -4.45 16.29 -1.12
N THR A 191 -4.51 16.26 0.22
CA THR A 191 -5.75 16.11 0.99
C THR A 191 -6.78 17.16 0.61
N ALA A 192 -6.39 18.45 0.57
CA ALA A 192 -7.26 19.54 0.20
C ALA A 192 -7.75 19.40 -1.25
N SER A 193 -6.86 19.07 -2.19
CA SER A 193 -7.24 18.89 -3.60
C SER A 193 -8.26 17.77 -3.77
N LEU A 194 -8.06 16.61 -3.14
CA LEU A 194 -9.03 15.51 -3.20
C LEU A 194 -10.35 15.91 -2.54
N TYR A 195 -10.29 16.53 -1.36
CA TYR A 195 -11.46 16.89 -0.59
C TYR A 195 -12.34 17.93 -1.30
N PHE A 196 -11.75 18.96 -1.89
CA PHE A 196 -12.53 20.05 -2.52
C PHE A 196 -12.88 19.79 -3.98
N LEU A 197 -12.07 19.03 -4.73
CA LEU A 197 -12.23 18.90 -6.19
C LEU A 197 -12.93 17.62 -6.64
N CYS A 198 -13.06 16.62 -5.76
CA CYS A 198 -13.61 15.29 -6.09
C CYS A 198 -14.84 14.92 -5.27
N GLN A 199 -15.61 15.91 -4.81
CA GLN A 199 -16.88 15.65 -4.14
C GLN A 199 -17.86 14.95 -5.10
N PRO A 200 -18.61 13.95 -4.62
CA PRO A 200 -19.62 13.28 -5.42
C PRO A 200 -20.79 14.25 -5.72
N ASP A 201 -21.32 14.14 -6.94
CA ASP A 201 -22.58 14.73 -7.36
C ASP A 201 -23.56 13.67 -7.90
N SER A 202 -24.82 14.07 -8.13
CA SER A 202 -25.88 13.15 -8.58
C SER A 202 -25.49 12.38 -9.83
N TYR A 203 -24.87 13.06 -10.81
CA TYR A 203 -24.42 12.40 -12.03
C TYR A 203 -23.34 11.34 -11.76
N SER A 204 -22.33 11.67 -10.95
CA SER A 204 -21.25 10.74 -10.60
C SER A 204 -21.75 9.55 -9.78
N ASP A 205 -22.79 9.76 -8.97
CA ASP A 205 -23.44 8.71 -8.19
C ASP A 205 -24.25 7.77 -9.09
N ASP A 206 -25.10 8.33 -9.94
CA ASP A 206 -25.89 7.57 -10.91
C ASP A 206 -24.98 6.75 -11.84
N TYR A 207 -23.80 7.27 -12.19
CA TYR A 207 -22.79 6.56 -12.97
C TYR A 207 -22.25 5.31 -12.24
N MET A 208 -22.12 5.35 -10.92
CA MET A 208 -21.47 4.30 -10.12
C MET A 208 -22.43 3.41 -9.32
N ILE A 209 -23.70 3.79 -9.17
CA ILE A 209 -24.65 3.15 -8.26
C ILE A 209 -24.83 1.66 -8.55
N ASN A 210 -25.10 1.30 -9.80
CA ASN A 210 -25.28 -0.08 -10.23
C ASN A 210 -23.99 -0.87 -10.07
N THR A 211 -22.87 -0.30 -10.51
CA THR A 211 -21.54 -0.94 -10.41
C THR A 211 -21.18 -1.29 -8.97
N ILE A 212 -21.40 -0.38 -8.02
CA ILE A 212 -21.08 -0.63 -6.61
C ILE A 212 -22.08 -1.58 -5.97
N GLN A 213 -23.38 -1.44 -6.26
CA GLN A 213 -24.40 -2.34 -5.75
C GLN A 213 -24.18 -3.78 -6.24
N GLU A 214 -23.86 -3.96 -7.52
CA GLU A 214 -23.58 -5.25 -8.10
C GLU A 214 -22.28 -5.86 -7.57
N ASN A 215 -21.18 -5.10 -7.50
CA ASN A 215 -19.89 -5.65 -7.09
C ASN A 215 -19.77 -5.87 -5.58
N TYR A 216 -20.38 -5.00 -4.77
CA TYR A 216 -20.14 -4.94 -3.33
C TYR A 216 -21.40 -5.09 -2.47
N SER A 217 -22.60 -5.07 -3.08
CA SER A 217 -23.88 -5.07 -2.34
C SER A 217 -24.00 -3.90 -1.36
N LEU A 218 -23.37 -2.77 -1.70
CA LEU A 218 -23.39 -1.53 -0.92
C LEU A 218 -24.27 -0.50 -1.61
N ASN A 219 -24.97 0.31 -0.81
CA ASN A 219 -25.59 1.54 -1.30
C ASN A 219 -24.57 2.67 -1.21
N ILE A 220 -24.20 3.25 -2.36
CA ILE A 220 -23.19 4.30 -2.45
C ILE A 220 -23.55 5.54 -1.65
N THR A 221 -24.83 5.92 -1.57
CA THR A 221 -25.26 7.18 -0.95
C THR A 221 -24.98 7.17 0.56
N ASN A 222 -24.96 5.98 1.17
CA ASN A 222 -24.64 5.77 2.57
C ASN A 222 -23.12 5.68 2.84
N GLN A 223 -22.28 5.62 1.80
CA GLN A 223 -20.83 5.51 1.94
C GLN A 223 -20.15 6.87 1.80
N SER A 224 -19.20 7.13 2.69
CA SER A 224 -18.22 8.21 2.52
C SER A 224 -17.37 7.93 1.29
N ARG A 225 -17.40 8.82 0.29
CA ARG A 225 -16.78 8.61 -1.01
C ARG A 225 -16.20 9.87 -1.64
N PHE A 226 -15.30 9.66 -2.59
CA PHE A 226 -14.86 10.64 -3.58
C PHE A 226 -15.00 10.00 -4.95
N THR A 227 -15.38 10.81 -5.94
CA THR A 227 -15.55 10.34 -7.31
C THR A 227 -14.67 11.18 -8.22
N ILE A 228 -13.86 10.49 -9.03
CA ILE A 228 -12.96 11.07 -10.01
C ILE A 228 -13.49 10.68 -11.39
N LEU A 229 -14.36 11.53 -11.93
CA LEU A 229 -15.01 11.38 -13.23
C LEU A 229 -14.71 12.65 -14.05
N PRO A 230 -13.67 12.65 -14.89
CA PRO A 230 -13.22 13.85 -15.59
C PRO A 230 -14.11 14.24 -16.78
N PHE A 231 -15.07 13.41 -17.20
CA PHE A 231 -15.95 13.66 -18.34
C PHE A 231 -17.44 13.64 -17.96
N GLY A 232 -18.20 14.58 -18.50
CA GLY A 232 -19.65 14.69 -18.39
C GLY A 232 -20.41 13.80 -19.39
N VAL A 233 -21.74 13.81 -19.30
CA VAL A 233 -22.63 13.05 -20.22
C VAL A 233 -22.35 13.39 -21.69
N ASP A 234 -22.12 14.66 -21.98
CA ASP A 234 -21.89 15.15 -23.35
C ASP A 234 -20.41 15.07 -23.78
N GLY A 235 -19.54 14.41 -22.99
CA GLY A 235 -18.09 14.41 -23.19
C GLY A 235 -17.39 15.70 -22.72
N ASN A 236 -18.13 16.66 -22.18
CA ASN A 236 -17.58 17.90 -21.64
C ASN A 236 -16.65 17.65 -20.44
N LEU A 237 -15.54 18.38 -20.38
CA LEU A 237 -14.56 18.25 -19.29
C LEU A 237 -15.13 18.75 -17.95
N ARG A 238 -15.06 17.89 -16.94
CA ARG A 238 -15.32 18.24 -15.54
C ARG A 238 -14.04 18.83 -14.95
N TRP A 239 -13.87 20.14 -15.10
CA TRP A 239 -12.63 20.87 -14.78
C TRP A 239 -12.12 20.66 -13.35
N LEU A 240 -12.98 20.50 -12.35
CA LEU A 240 -12.55 20.23 -10.97
C LEU A 240 -11.82 18.88 -10.88
N ASN A 241 -12.40 17.84 -11.48
CA ASN A 241 -11.81 16.49 -11.48
C ASN A 241 -10.52 16.45 -12.31
N CYS A 242 -10.51 17.12 -13.46
CA CYS A 242 -9.29 17.27 -14.27
C CYS A 242 -8.19 18.02 -13.50
N SER A 243 -8.55 19.09 -12.80
CA SER A 243 -7.61 19.86 -11.97
C SER A 243 -7.02 18.99 -10.86
N PHE A 244 -7.82 18.13 -10.22
CA PHE A 244 -7.31 17.16 -9.24
C PHE A 244 -6.30 16.20 -9.85
N ILE A 245 -6.62 15.56 -10.99
CA ILE A 245 -5.71 14.62 -11.65
C ILE A 245 -4.38 15.30 -11.98
N ILE A 246 -4.43 16.51 -12.55
CA ILE A 246 -3.26 17.32 -12.88
C ILE A 246 -2.47 17.66 -11.60
N SER A 247 -3.12 18.19 -10.57
CA SER A 247 -2.45 18.59 -9.33
C SER A 247 -1.82 17.40 -8.60
N ALA A 248 -2.53 16.28 -8.51
CA ALA A 248 -2.05 15.05 -7.90
C ALA A 248 -0.84 14.49 -8.65
N THR A 249 -0.90 14.48 -9.99
CA THR A 249 0.19 14.01 -10.84
C THR A 249 1.42 14.90 -10.73
N LEU A 250 1.25 16.23 -10.79
CA LEU A 250 2.35 17.18 -10.66
C LEU A 250 3.02 17.11 -9.28
N LEU A 251 2.23 17.01 -8.20
CA LEU A 251 2.75 16.87 -6.84
C LEU A 251 3.65 15.64 -6.72
N ILE A 252 3.21 14.49 -7.20
CA ILE A 252 4.02 13.26 -7.18
C ILE A 252 5.24 13.42 -8.09
N PHE A 253 5.05 13.91 -9.32
CA PHE A 253 6.11 14.07 -10.32
C PHE A 253 7.28 14.92 -9.82
N VAL A 254 7.02 16.08 -9.23
CA VAL A 254 8.08 16.98 -8.71
C VAL A 254 8.96 16.27 -7.68
N HIS A 255 8.37 15.51 -6.76
CA HIS A 255 9.14 14.78 -5.74
C HIS A 255 9.98 13.66 -6.35
N TYR A 256 9.47 12.95 -7.36
CA TYR A 256 10.24 11.93 -8.07
C TYR A 256 11.39 12.52 -8.89
N VAL A 257 11.20 13.67 -9.52
CA VAL A 257 12.29 14.39 -10.20
C VAL A 257 13.41 14.71 -9.20
N ILE A 258 13.07 15.19 -8.00
CA ILE A 258 14.06 15.46 -6.94
C ILE A 258 14.78 14.17 -6.52
N ILE A 259 14.04 13.08 -6.25
CA ILE A 259 14.60 11.78 -5.84
C ILE A 259 15.59 11.27 -6.90
N ILE A 260 15.19 11.25 -8.17
CA ILE A 260 16.01 10.75 -9.28
C ILE A 260 17.24 11.64 -9.48
N PHE A 261 17.06 12.96 -9.49
CA PHE A 261 18.16 13.92 -9.65
C PHE A 261 19.22 13.76 -8.55
N CYS A 262 18.79 13.77 -7.28
CA CYS A 262 19.69 13.61 -6.13
C CYS A 262 20.34 12.22 -6.16
N GLY A 263 19.59 11.16 -6.42
CA GLY A 263 20.08 9.79 -6.47
C GLY A 263 21.17 9.58 -7.52
N VAL A 264 20.96 10.07 -8.75
CA VAL A 264 21.95 9.99 -9.84
C VAL A 264 23.21 10.78 -9.51
N LYS A 265 23.08 11.99 -8.92
CA LYS A 265 24.24 12.81 -8.54
C LYS A 265 25.06 12.15 -7.43
N ILE A 266 24.42 11.61 -6.40
CA ILE A 266 25.09 10.87 -5.31
C ILE A 266 25.82 9.65 -5.88
N TYR A 267 25.16 8.86 -6.73
CA TYR A 267 25.78 7.69 -7.36
C TYR A 267 27.04 8.04 -8.14
N ARG A 268 26.97 9.09 -8.97
CA ARG A 268 28.14 9.58 -9.73
C ARG A 268 29.26 10.08 -8.83
N TYR A 269 28.93 10.78 -7.74
CA TYR A 269 29.90 11.25 -6.76
C TYR A 269 30.65 10.08 -6.09
N ILE A 270 29.91 9.09 -5.58
CA ILE A 270 30.48 7.91 -4.93
C ILE A 270 31.43 7.17 -5.91
N LYS A 271 31.02 6.99 -7.17
CA LYS A 271 31.84 6.34 -8.19
C LYS A 271 33.17 7.09 -8.45
N LYS A 272 33.17 8.42 -8.41
CA LYS A 272 34.35 9.25 -8.66
C LYS A 272 35.31 9.28 -7.47
N GLU A 273 34.78 9.29 -6.25
CA GLU A 273 35.55 9.54 -5.02
C GLU A 273 35.89 8.26 -4.24
N LEU A 274 35.64 7.09 -4.83
CA LEU A 274 35.84 5.77 -4.22
C LEU A 274 37.29 5.52 -3.74
N GLY A 275 38.27 6.26 -4.25
CA GLY A 275 39.70 6.11 -3.92
C GLY A 275 40.31 7.20 -3.02
N LYS A 276 39.53 8.20 -2.55
CA LYS A 276 40.11 9.40 -1.90
C LYS A 276 39.72 9.62 -0.43
N PHE A 277 38.63 9.01 0.05
CA PHE A 277 38.17 9.20 1.44
C PHE A 277 38.67 8.11 2.39
N SER A 278 38.76 8.45 3.69
CA SER A 278 38.93 7.44 4.75
C SER A 278 37.83 6.37 4.63
N ALA A 279 38.25 5.12 4.49
CA ALA A 279 37.37 3.99 4.18
C ALA A 279 36.13 3.90 5.11
N LYS A 280 36.28 4.28 6.38
CA LYS A 280 35.24 4.09 7.40
C LYS A 280 34.06 5.07 7.30
N ASN A 281 34.30 6.36 7.06
CA ASN A 281 33.20 7.33 6.92
C ASN A 281 32.48 7.19 5.58
N MET A 282 33.22 6.83 4.52
CA MET A 282 32.63 6.56 3.20
C MET A 282 31.71 5.33 3.23
N GLN A 283 32.12 4.24 3.89
CA GLN A 283 31.31 3.03 4.01
C GLN A 283 29.95 3.28 4.68
N LEU A 284 29.90 4.06 5.77
CA LEU A 284 28.65 4.34 6.46
C LEU A 284 27.68 5.15 5.60
N GLN A 285 28.18 6.18 4.90
CA GLN A 285 27.34 7.00 4.02
C GLN A 285 26.85 6.20 2.79
N GLN A 286 27.67 5.30 2.25
CA GLN A 286 27.25 4.36 1.19
C GLN A 286 26.14 3.41 1.65
N GLN A 287 26.23 2.87 2.86
CA GLN A 287 25.17 2.03 3.43
C GLN A 287 23.85 2.78 3.53
N PHE A 288 23.87 4.02 4.00
CA PHE A 288 22.66 4.83 4.08
C PHE A 288 22.10 5.20 2.71
N PHE A 289 22.95 5.47 1.72
CA PHE A 289 22.49 5.70 0.36
C PHE A 289 21.84 4.45 -0.25
N CYS A 290 22.47 3.28 -0.09
CA CYS A 290 21.91 2.01 -0.53
C CYS A 290 20.57 1.72 0.15
N ALA A 291 20.51 1.90 1.48
CA ALA A 291 19.28 1.76 2.25
C ALA A 291 18.19 2.69 1.71
N LEU A 292 18.52 3.97 1.46
CA LEU A 292 17.58 4.95 0.97
C LEU A 292 17.06 4.63 -0.45
N VAL A 293 17.91 4.12 -1.34
CA VAL A 293 17.50 3.65 -2.67
C VAL A 293 16.51 2.49 -2.54
N ILE A 294 16.84 1.46 -1.75
CA ILE A 294 15.95 0.32 -1.54
C ILE A 294 14.64 0.72 -0.86
N GLN A 295 14.70 1.59 0.16
CA GLN A 295 13.52 2.16 0.81
C GLN A 295 12.66 2.94 -0.17
N SER A 296 13.25 3.71 -1.10
CA SER A 296 12.46 4.43 -2.10
C SER A 296 11.71 3.51 -3.06
N LEU A 297 12.20 2.29 -3.30
CA LEU A 297 11.54 1.32 -4.18
C LEU A 297 10.24 0.77 -3.57
N GLY A 298 10.18 0.60 -2.24
CA GLY A 298 9.01 0.05 -1.53
C GLY A 298 7.73 0.84 -1.82
N PRO A 299 7.65 2.12 -1.42
CA PRO A 299 6.53 3.02 -1.73
C PRO A 299 6.35 3.21 -3.24
N THR A 300 7.42 3.22 -4.03
CA THR A 300 7.29 3.39 -5.48
C THR A 300 6.51 2.24 -6.12
N VAL A 301 6.85 0.98 -5.78
CA VAL A 301 6.21 -0.20 -6.38
C VAL A 301 4.86 -0.50 -5.73
N LEU A 302 4.77 -0.41 -4.40
CA LEU A 302 3.58 -0.82 -3.65
C LEU A 302 2.51 0.27 -3.57
N LEU A 303 2.88 1.55 -3.77
CA LEU A 303 1.96 2.67 -3.68
C LEU A 303 1.88 3.44 -5.01
N VAL A 304 2.97 4.07 -5.44
CA VAL A 304 2.91 5.09 -6.50
C VAL A 304 2.64 4.50 -7.88
N PHE A 305 3.38 3.48 -8.28
CA PHE A 305 3.23 2.86 -9.60
C PHE A 305 1.79 2.40 -9.85
N LYS A 306 1.22 1.73 -8.84
CA LYS A 306 -0.14 1.22 -8.89
C LYS A 306 -1.17 2.35 -8.91
N VAL A 307 -1.10 3.26 -7.94
CA VAL A 307 -2.08 4.35 -7.81
C VAL A 307 -2.04 5.28 -9.04
N SER A 308 -0.86 5.57 -9.59
CA SER A 308 -0.72 6.49 -10.73
C SER A 308 -1.38 5.92 -12.00
N ILE A 309 -1.24 4.62 -12.25
CA ILE A 309 -1.89 3.97 -13.40
C ILE A 309 -3.41 4.08 -13.28
N PHE A 310 -3.97 3.79 -12.10
CA PHE A 310 -5.42 3.82 -11.89
C PHE A 310 -6.00 5.22 -11.77
N LEU A 311 -5.21 6.20 -11.30
CA LEU A 311 -5.61 7.60 -11.27
C LEU A 311 -5.68 8.21 -12.69
N LEU A 312 -4.77 7.80 -13.58
CA LEU A 312 -4.79 8.23 -14.99
C LEU A 312 -5.79 7.43 -15.83
N PHE A 313 -6.18 6.23 -15.37
CA PHE A 313 -7.07 5.33 -16.09
C PHE A 313 -8.37 6.00 -16.59
N PRO A 314 -9.10 6.81 -15.82
CA PRO A 314 -10.24 7.59 -16.31
C PRO A 314 -10.00 8.34 -17.63
N LEU A 315 -8.82 8.97 -17.77
CA LEU A 315 -8.44 9.69 -18.98
C LEU A 315 -8.11 8.73 -20.14
N LEU A 316 -7.33 7.69 -19.86
CA LEU A 316 -6.95 6.69 -20.85
C LEU A 316 -8.19 5.94 -21.38
N ALA A 317 -9.12 5.59 -20.50
CA ALA A 317 -10.34 4.88 -20.85
C ALA A 317 -11.21 5.70 -21.80
N HIS A 318 -11.32 7.01 -21.61
CA HIS A 318 -12.04 7.90 -22.51
C HIS A 318 -11.39 7.95 -23.90
N PHE A 319 -10.08 8.22 -23.98
CA PHE A 319 -9.39 8.36 -25.27
C PHE A 319 -9.28 7.07 -26.08
N TRP A 320 -9.25 5.91 -25.42
CA TRP A 320 -9.20 4.60 -26.09
C TRP A 320 -10.52 3.83 -26.08
N ASN A 321 -11.62 4.44 -25.60
CA ASN A 321 -12.93 3.82 -25.49
C ASN A 321 -12.91 2.44 -24.78
N ILE A 322 -12.25 2.38 -23.61
CA ILE A 322 -12.03 1.15 -22.85
C ILE A 322 -13.18 0.91 -21.87
N ASP A 323 -13.96 -0.14 -22.12
CA ASP A 323 -15.02 -0.62 -21.22
C ASP A 323 -14.47 -1.63 -20.19
N LEU A 324 -13.73 -1.13 -19.19
CA LEU A 324 -13.19 -1.95 -18.10
C LEU A 324 -13.88 -1.64 -16.77
N SER A 325 -14.31 -2.68 -16.05
CA SER A 325 -14.68 -2.61 -14.64
C SER A 325 -13.67 -3.43 -13.83
N TYR A 326 -12.97 -2.79 -12.90
CA TYR A 326 -11.95 -3.45 -12.11
C TYR A 326 -11.95 -2.98 -10.65
N GLN A 327 -11.93 -3.97 -9.75
CA GLN A 327 -11.90 -3.73 -8.31
C GLN A 327 -10.47 -3.38 -7.87
N THR A 328 -10.05 -2.13 -8.03
CA THR A 328 -8.71 -1.66 -7.66
C THR A 328 -8.47 -1.59 -6.14
N GLY A 329 -9.52 -1.69 -5.32
CA GLY A 329 -9.44 -1.49 -3.88
C GLY A 329 -8.49 -2.41 -3.13
N TRP A 330 -8.18 -3.61 -3.65
CA TRP A 330 -7.17 -4.47 -3.02
C TRP A 330 -5.76 -3.85 -3.03
N PHE A 331 -5.48 -2.93 -3.95
CA PHE A 331 -4.23 -2.16 -3.94
C PHE A 331 -4.15 -1.20 -2.76
N CYS A 332 -5.28 -0.60 -2.35
CA CYS A 332 -5.34 0.20 -1.13
C CYS A 332 -4.92 -0.64 0.07
N SER A 333 -5.39 -1.88 0.17
CA SER A 333 -5.01 -2.83 1.22
C SER A 333 -3.52 -3.19 1.23
N VAL A 334 -2.95 -3.48 0.06
CA VAL A 334 -1.53 -3.84 -0.08
C VAL A 334 -0.59 -2.65 0.18
N ALA A 335 -1.05 -1.41 0.00
CA ALA A 335 -0.26 -0.22 0.31
C ALA A 335 0.18 -0.18 1.77
N GLY A 336 -0.57 -0.78 2.71
CA GLY A 336 -0.18 -0.86 4.12
C GLY A 336 1.08 -1.69 4.37
N LEU A 337 1.58 -2.45 3.39
CA LEU A 337 2.74 -3.33 3.55
C LEU A 337 4.08 -2.63 3.32
N PHE A 338 4.15 -1.54 2.54
CA PHE A 338 5.43 -0.86 2.28
C PHE A 338 6.15 -0.37 3.56
N PRO A 339 5.46 0.13 4.62
CA PRO A 339 6.11 0.54 5.86
C PRO A 339 6.90 -0.58 6.56
N ILE A 340 6.50 -1.83 6.35
CA ILE A 340 7.18 -3.02 6.86
C ILE A 340 8.43 -3.27 6.03
N VAL A 341 8.27 -3.29 4.70
CA VAL A 341 9.37 -3.51 3.75
C VAL A 341 10.47 -2.48 4.00
N ASP A 342 10.12 -1.21 4.18
CA ASP A 342 11.06 -0.13 4.41
C ASP A 342 11.85 -0.28 5.71
N SER A 343 11.16 -0.52 6.83
CA SER A 343 11.82 -0.59 8.13
C SER A 343 12.70 -1.84 8.25
N VAL A 344 12.25 -2.97 7.72
CA VAL A 344 13.02 -4.22 7.68
C VAL A 344 14.23 -4.08 6.75
N ALA A 345 14.05 -3.56 5.54
CA ALA A 345 15.15 -3.33 4.60
C ALA A 345 16.21 -2.40 5.21
N PHE A 346 15.79 -1.32 5.88
CA PHE A 346 16.71 -0.42 6.56
C PHE A 346 17.53 -1.12 7.64
N MET A 347 16.87 -1.89 8.51
CA MET A 347 17.54 -2.61 9.59
C MET A 347 18.51 -3.69 9.08
N ILE A 348 18.23 -4.31 7.93
CA ILE A 348 19.11 -5.32 7.31
C ILE A 348 20.31 -4.66 6.60
N ILE A 349 20.09 -3.56 5.88
CA ILE A 349 21.14 -2.91 5.07
C ILE A 349 22.13 -2.13 5.95
N VAL A 350 21.64 -1.41 6.96
CA VAL A 350 22.50 -0.57 7.81
C VAL A 350 23.16 -1.44 8.88
N SER A 351 24.49 -1.58 8.77
CA SER A 351 25.27 -2.50 9.59
C SER A 351 25.11 -2.30 11.10
N GLU A 352 24.96 -1.06 11.56
CA GLU A 352 24.76 -0.74 12.97
C GLU A 352 23.48 -1.34 13.56
N TYR A 353 22.41 -1.38 12.76
CA TYR A 353 21.13 -1.97 13.13
C TYR A 353 21.21 -3.49 13.03
N ARG A 354 21.70 -4.00 11.90
CA ARG A 354 21.85 -5.43 11.66
C ARG A 354 22.69 -6.13 12.72
N LEU A 355 23.86 -5.56 13.05
CA LEU A 355 24.76 -6.15 14.05
C LEU A 355 24.16 -6.12 15.46
N TRP A 356 23.43 -5.06 15.81
CA TRP A 356 22.73 -5.00 17.09
C TRP A 356 21.66 -6.10 17.20
N ILE A 357 20.88 -6.30 16.14
CA ILE A 357 19.85 -7.34 16.06
C ILE A 357 20.49 -8.72 16.21
N ILE A 358 21.51 -9.03 15.39
CA ILE A 358 22.22 -10.33 15.45
C ILE A 358 22.76 -10.57 16.85
N LYS A 359 23.47 -9.60 17.44
CA LYS A 359 24.05 -9.74 18.79
C LYS A 359 22.97 -10.04 19.85
N LYS A 360 21.82 -9.38 19.76
CA LYS A 360 20.73 -9.58 20.72
C LYS A 360 20.08 -10.95 20.55
N PHE A 361 19.82 -11.38 19.31
CA PHE A 361 19.29 -12.72 19.04
C PHE A 361 20.27 -13.82 19.46
N SER A 362 21.56 -13.72 19.10
CA SER A 362 22.57 -14.70 19.53
C SER A 362 22.69 -14.78 21.05
N SER A 363 22.62 -13.65 21.77
CA SER A 363 22.61 -13.66 23.24
C SER A 363 21.40 -14.37 23.83
N VAL A 364 20.22 -14.25 23.22
CA VAL A 364 19.00 -14.94 23.68
C VAL A 364 19.06 -16.44 23.42
N PHE A 365 19.59 -16.86 22.26
CA PHE A 365 19.79 -18.27 21.95
C PHE A 365 20.84 -18.93 22.85
N VAL A 366 21.93 -18.22 23.19
CA VAL A 366 22.95 -18.72 24.13
C VAL A 366 22.40 -18.83 25.56
N THR A 367 21.58 -17.88 26.02
CA THR A 367 20.92 -17.98 27.34
C THR A 367 19.88 -19.12 27.40
N ASN A 368 19.18 -19.39 26.31
CA ASN A 368 18.21 -20.50 26.26
C ASN A 368 18.89 -21.87 26.23
N HIS A 369 20.05 -21.99 25.59
CA HIS A 369 20.85 -23.22 25.65
C HIS A 369 21.48 -23.44 27.03
N SER A 370 21.89 -22.39 27.74
CA SER A 370 22.44 -22.52 29.10
C SER A 370 21.39 -22.84 30.17
N SER A 371 20.12 -22.45 29.95
CA SER A 371 19.00 -22.91 30.80
C SER A 371 18.55 -24.35 30.54
N VAL A 372 18.92 -24.94 29.40
CA VAL A 372 18.65 -26.36 29.07
C VAL A 372 19.87 -27.25 29.35
N SER A 373 21.09 -26.72 29.31
CA SER A 373 22.31 -27.49 29.60
C SER A 373 22.60 -27.69 31.10
N HIS A 374 21.82 -27.09 32.00
CA HIS A 374 21.87 -27.44 33.42
C HIS A 374 21.18 -28.78 33.74
N SER A 375 20.63 -29.49 32.75
CA SER A 375 20.09 -30.85 32.92
C SER A 375 20.80 -31.95 32.15
N ASN A 376 21.94 -31.70 31.46
CA ASN A 376 22.81 -32.80 31.01
C ASN A 376 24.23 -32.31 30.68
N GLY A 377 25.20 -33.04 31.21
CA GLY A 377 26.61 -32.68 31.26
C GLY A 377 27.31 -32.56 29.91
N GLY A 378 28.23 -31.59 29.89
CA GLY A 378 29.50 -31.51 29.14
C GLY A 378 29.56 -32.00 27.71
N VAL A 379 29.67 -31.07 26.74
CA VAL A 379 30.58 -31.16 25.59
C VAL A 379 30.95 -29.73 25.13
N GLU A 380 32.25 -29.42 25.07
CA GLU A 380 32.80 -28.24 24.39
C GLU A 380 32.67 -28.40 22.87
N ILE A 381 32.18 -27.37 22.16
CA ILE A 381 32.33 -27.30 20.70
C ILE A 381 32.86 -25.91 20.32
N VAL A 382 34.15 -25.89 19.97
CA VAL A 382 34.84 -24.81 19.26
C VAL A 382 34.30 -24.76 17.83
N GLY A 383 33.84 -23.58 17.38
CA GLY A 383 33.30 -23.39 16.04
C GLY A 383 33.47 -21.97 15.54
N HIS A 384 34.62 -21.71 14.92
CA HIS A 384 34.88 -20.54 14.10
C HIS A 384 33.89 -20.52 12.91
N VAL A 385 33.13 -19.43 12.75
CA VAL A 385 32.36 -19.17 11.52
C VAL A 385 33.05 -18.04 10.75
N PRO A 386 33.59 -18.30 9.53
CA PRO A 386 34.09 -17.23 8.68
C PRO A 386 32.91 -16.51 8.02
N VAL A 387 32.97 -15.19 8.03
CA VAL A 387 32.08 -14.30 7.28
C VAL A 387 32.58 -14.27 5.84
N VAL A 388 31.75 -14.73 4.90
CA VAL A 388 31.96 -14.49 3.46
C VAL A 388 30.94 -13.45 2.99
N LEU A 389 31.47 -12.51 2.21
CA LEU A 389 30.87 -11.28 1.67
C LEU A 389 29.55 -11.48 0.91
#